data_AF-A0A956YIN7-F1
#
_entry.id   AF-A0A956YIN7-F1
#
_cell.length_a   1.000
_cell.length_b   1.000
_cell.length_c   1.000
_cell.angle_alpha   90.00
_cell.angle_beta   90.00
_cell.angle_gamma   90.00
#
_symmetry.space_group_name_H-M   'P 1'
#
loop_
_entity.id
_entity.type
_entity.pdbx_description
1 polymer ?
#
loop_
_entity_poly.entity_id
_entity_poly.type
_entity_poly.pdbx_seq_one_letter_code
_entity_poly.pdbx_strand_id
1 'polypeptide(L)'
;MATAVPPTPDPINQVIEYEMRGAFNFFWEQANTDPTSPGYGLVRDRFPGSPGIASIASVGFGLTAYPIGIEKGYITYDEGYARVNGTLDTLLNMDRTEGFYYHFVDMATGERAWQSEVSSIDTTILMMGVVTAGQYFGGDIQAKAQQIYDEVNWPWFLDESRNMFYMAYRPGEGYGGHWDFYAEQLMLYVLAAGSDTHPIDETPYYTFNRHYGKYGDGEGFIHSWFGSIFTYQFSHAWIDFREYRDTESVNWFANSVAASQAQVDFAIANDEMYTTLGPNAWGLTASDGPDGYNGLYGAPPSGFDNNSHKIDDTVAPAGAIGSIIFVPEAAKTAMLNYYSIEALQGTYGFLDAYNLSEEWFASDVIGIDKGISLLMLANYQSDMVYQITMSNEQILNGLSRLGLTKEE
;
A
#
# COMPACT_ATOMS: atom_id res chain seq x y z
N MET A 1 32.44 40.49 0.49
CA MET A 1 31.18 39.73 0.40
C MET A 1 31.56 38.27 0.41
N ALA A 2 31.33 37.58 1.53
CA ALA A 2 31.54 36.13 1.59
C ALA A 2 30.38 35.47 0.85
N THR A 3 30.67 34.84 -0.28
CA THR A 3 29.75 33.97 -1.00
C THR A 3 29.40 32.82 -0.07
N ALA A 4 28.14 32.76 0.38
CA ALA A 4 27.65 31.60 1.11
C ALA A 4 27.81 30.38 0.21
N VAL A 5 28.60 29.41 0.66
CA VAL A 5 28.66 28.08 0.05
C VAL A 5 27.25 27.50 0.21
N PRO A 6 26.59 27.05 -0.87
CA PRO A 6 25.29 26.41 -0.74
C PRO A 6 25.44 25.19 0.19
N PRO A 7 24.49 24.96 1.12
CA PRO A 7 24.57 23.82 2.02
C PRO A 7 24.70 22.54 1.19
N THR A 8 25.65 21.68 1.55
CA THR A 8 25.75 20.33 0.96
C THR A 8 24.43 19.61 1.21
N PRO A 9 23.80 18.99 0.20
CA PRO A 9 22.51 18.34 0.41
C PRO A 9 22.67 17.19 1.41
N ASP A 10 21.79 17.16 2.41
CA ASP A 10 21.70 16.09 3.41
C ASP A 10 21.64 14.72 2.71
N PRO A 11 22.56 13.78 2.99
CA PRO A 11 22.62 12.49 2.31
C PRO A 11 21.28 11.74 2.27
N ILE A 12 20.50 11.78 3.35
CA ILE A 12 19.20 11.08 3.37
C ILE A 12 18.19 11.70 2.39
N ASN A 13 18.19 13.02 2.20
CA ASN A 13 17.27 13.66 1.25
C ASN A 13 17.57 13.24 -0.20
N GLN A 14 18.83 12.96 -0.52
CA GLN A 14 19.21 12.42 -1.83
C GLN A 14 18.68 10.99 -2.01
N VAL A 15 18.74 10.16 -0.97
CA VAL A 15 18.22 8.78 -1.01
C VAL A 15 16.69 8.76 -1.10
N ILE A 16 16.01 9.61 -0.34
CA ILE A 16 14.55 9.77 -0.42
C ILE A 16 14.16 10.20 -1.84
N GLU A 17 14.83 11.20 -2.42
CA GLU A 17 14.53 11.64 -3.78
C GLU A 17 14.83 10.57 -4.83
N TYR A 18 15.90 9.77 -4.64
CA TYR A 18 16.21 8.63 -5.49
C TYR A 18 15.07 7.62 -5.52
N GLU A 19 14.58 7.19 -4.35
CA GLU A 19 13.48 6.23 -4.27
C GLU A 19 12.17 6.83 -4.79
N MET A 20 11.81 8.06 -4.38
CA MET A 20 10.58 8.71 -4.84
C MET A 20 10.55 8.86 -6.36
N ARG A 21 11.66 9.31 -6.97
CA ARG A 21 11.72 9.46 -8.42
C ARG A 21 11.66 8.11 -9.13
N GLY A 22 12.37 7.11 -8.62
CA GLY A 22 12.36 5.75 -9.16
C GLY A 22 10.97 5.11 -9.10
N ALA A 23 10.33 5.16 -7.94
CA ALA A 23 8.98 4.64 -7.74
C ALA A 23 7.95 5.38 -8.60
N PHE A 24 8.02 6.71 -8.71
CA PHE A 24 7.16 7.47 -9.63
C PHE A 24 7.36 7.04 -11.09
N ASN A 25 8.62 6.90 -11.53
CA ASN A 25 8.92 6.48 -12.90
C ASN A 25 8.33 5.09 -13.21
N PHE A 26 8.23 4.18 -12.24
CA PHE A 26 7.52 2.91 -12.43
C PHE A 26 6.06 3.14 -12.85
N PHE A 27 5.30 3.91 -12.08
CA PHE A 27 3.90 4.20 -12.41
C PHE A 27 3.74 5.00 -13.70
N TRP A 28 4.71 5.86 -14.01
CA TRP A 28 4.67 6.67 -15.22
C TRP A 28 4.97 5.87 -16.49
N GLU A 29 6.06 5.09 -16.47
CA GLU A 29 6.62 4.37 -17.62
C GLU A 29 6.02 2.97 -17.82
N GLN A 30 5.59 2.30 -16.74
CA GLN A 30 5.00 0.97 -16.79
C GLN A 30 3.46 0.98 -16.84
N ALA A 31 2.88 2.15 -17.12
CA ALA A 31 1.48 2.28 -17.50
C ALA A 31 1.30 2.08 -19.00
N ASN A 32 0.15 1.55 -19.39
CA ASN A 32 -0.26 1.49 -20.78
C ASN A 32 -0.61 2.89 -21.28
N THR A 33 0.08 3.35 -22.32
CA THR A 33 -0.08 4.70 -22.87
C THR A 33 -0.57 4.70 -24.31
N ASP A 34 -0.95 3.53 -24.86
CA ASP A 34 -1.53 3.45 -26.20
C ASP A 34 -2.97 4.00 -26.15
N PRO A 35 -3.26 5.17 -26.77
CA PRO A 35 -4.58 5.80 -26.72
C PRO A 35 -5.67 5.00 -27.45
N THR A 36 -5.30 3.95 -28.18
CA THR A 36 -6.23 3.05 -28.86
C THR A 36 -6.49 1.76 -28.09
N SER A 37 -5.74 1.52 -27.02
CA SER A 37 -5.87 0.34 -26.18
C SER A 37 -7.06 0.48 -25.21
N PRO A 38 -7.94 -0.53 -25.12
CA PRO A 38 -8.97 -0.57 -24.07
C PRO A 38 -8.41 -0.47 -22.66
N GLY A 39 -7.20 -1.00 -22.43
CA GLY A 39 -6.47 -0.95 -21.16
C GLY A 39 -5.61 0.30 -20.94
N TYR A 40 -5.88 1.44 -21.60
CA TYR A 40 -5.13 2.68 -21.37
C TYR A 40 -5.09 3.02 -19.87
N GLY A 41 -3.91 3.41 -19.39
CA GLY A 41 -3.70 3.78 -17.99
C GLY A 41 -3.53 2.63 -17.01
N LEU A 42 -3.81 1.38 -17.42
CA LEU A 42 -3.50 0.21 -16.59
C LEU A 42 -1.99 0.11 -16.34
N VAL A 43 -1.61 -0.16 -15.09
CA VAL A 43 -0.21 -0.21 -14.65
C VAL A 43 0.19 -1.66 -14.42
N ARG A 44 1.39 -2.02 -14.89
CA ARG A 44 1.93 -3.37 -14.64
C ARG A 44 1.92 -3.71 -13.16
N ASP A 45 1.71 -4.99 -12.88
CA ASP A 45 1.87 -5.53 -11.54
C ASP A 45 3.33 -5.46 -11.09
N ARG A 46 4.24 -5.88 -11.97
CA ARG A 46 5.68 -5.90 -11.73
C ARG A 46 6.49 -5.69 -13.00
N PHE A 47 7.78 -5.35 -12.85
CA PHE A 47 8.69 -5.13 -13.96
C PHE A 47 10.14 -5.54 -13.66
N PRO A 48 10.81 -6.32 -14.55
CA PRO A 48 10.35 -6.79 -15.86
C PRO A 48 9.48 -8.05 -15.85
N GLY A 49 9.25 -8.68 -14.70
CA GLY A 49 8.43 -9.89 -14.54
C GLY A 49 6.98 -9.74 -15.03
N SER A 50 6.34 -10.85 -15.40
CA SER A 50 4.93 -10.90 -15.85
C SER A 50 4.55 -9.84 -16.91
N PRO A 51 5.25 -9.77 -18.06
CA PRO A 51 4.94 -8.78 -19.09
C PRO A 51 3.50 -8.93 -19.59
N GLY A 52 2.82 -7.78 -19.75
CA GLY A 52 1.42 -7.71 -20.21
C GLY A 52 0.37 -7.89 -19.12
N ILE A 53 0.78 -8.07 -17.86
CA ILE A 53 -0.15 -8.20 -16.72
C ILE A 53 -0.15 -6.91 -15.91
N ALA A 54 -1.35 -6.38 -15.69
CA ALA A 54 -1.62 -5.29 -14.77
C ALA A 54 -2.29 -5.82 -13.50
N SER A 55 -2.01 -5.18 -12.35
CA SER A 55 -2.79 -5.39 -11.14
C SER A 55 -3.57 -4.13 -10.79
N ILE A 56 -4.79 -4.32 -10.32
CA ILE A 56 -5.69 -3.21 -10.00
C ILE A 56 -5.20 -2.42 -8.78
N ALA A 57 -4.51 -3.07 -7.84
CA ALA A 57 -3.83 -2.38 -6.74
C ALA A 57 -2.70 -1.45 -7.25
N SER A 58 -1.89 -1.90 -8.23
CA SER A 58 -0.85 -1.08 -8.85
C SER A 58 -1.44 0.17 -9.54
N VAL A 59 -2.62 0.05 -10.17
CA VAL A 59 -3.37 1.20 -10.69
C VAL A 59 -3.82 2.16 -9.57
N GLY A 60 -4.31 1.64 -8.44
CA GLY A 60 -4.68 2.46 -7.28
C GLY A 60 -3.53 3.30 -6.72
N PHE A 61 -2.38 2.68 -6.50
CA PHE A 61 -1.16 3.40 -6.13
C PHE A 61 -0.75 4.40 -7.22
N GLY A 62 -0.80 4.01 -8.50
CA GLY A 62 -0.47 4.89 -9.63
C GLY A 62 -1.34 6.15 -9.72
N LEU A 63 -2.65 6.03 -9.50
CA LEU A 63 -3.58 7.16 -9.47
C LEU A 63 -3.23 8.19 -8.38
N THR A 64 -2.61 7.74 -7.27
CA THR A 64 -2.08 8.62 -6.22
C THR A 64 -0.67 9.13 -6.53
N ALA A 65 0.14 8.33 -7.24
CA ALA A 65 1.48 8.72 -7.67
C ALA A 65 1.46 9.91 -8.64
N TYR A 66 0.44 10.07 -9.47
CA TYR A 66 0.36 11.16 -10.44
C TYR A 66 0.27 12.56 -9.79
N PRO A 67 -0.63 12.82 -8.81
CA PRO A 67 -0.57 14.04 -7.99
C PRO A 67 0.82 14.30 -7.41
N ILE A 68 1.45 13.28 -6.79
CA ILE A 68 2.79 13.40 -6.20
C ILE A 68 3.79 13.84 -7.27
N GLY A 69 3.76 13.23 -8.46
CA GLY A 69 4.61 13.61 -9.59
C GLY A 69 4.42 15.04 -10.07
N ILE A 70 3.20 15.58 -10.00
CA ILE A 70 2.91 16.98 -10.35
C ILE A 70 3.53 17.92 -9.32
N GLU A 71 3.28 17.69 -8.02
CA GLU A 71 3.80 18.56 -6.94
C GLU A 71 5.33 18.49 -6.84
N LYS A 72 5.92 17.35 -7.18
CA LYS A 72 7.39 17.18 -7.28
C LYS A 72 7.97 17.72 -8.60
N GLY A 73 7.13 18.14 -9.55
CA GLY A 73 7.55 18.65 -10.86
C GLY A 73 8.17 17.59 -11.78
N TYR A 74 7.85 16.31 -11.57
CA TYR A 74 8.28 15.20 -12.44
C TYR A 74 7.51 15.17 -13.75
N ILE A 75 6.23 15.56 -13.70
CA ILE A 75 5.33 15.73 -14.84
C ILE A 75 4.56 17.04 -14.68
N THR A 76 3.97 17.54 -15.77
CA THR A 76 3.06 18.69 -15.74
C THR A 76 1.66 18.29 -15.28
N TYR A 77 0.87 19.28 -14.84
CA TYR A 77 -0.54 19.08 -14.50
C TYR A 77 -1.33 18.48 -15.67
N ASP A 78 -1.15 18.99 -16.90
CA ASP A 78 -1.88 18.53 -18.08
C ASP A 78 -1.55 17.07 -18.45
N GLU A 79 -0.29 16.66 -18.32
CA GLU A 79 0.13 15.27 -18.52
C GLU A 79 -0.52 14.34 -17.49
N GLY A 80 -0.51 14.73 -16.21
CA GLY A 80 -1.15 13.96 -15.15
C GLY A 80 -2.67 13.90 -15.31
N TYR A 81 -3.32 15.01 -15.64
CA TYR A 81 -4.75 15.07 -15.91
C TYR A 81 -5.13 14.15 -17.07
N ALA A 82 -4.41 14.21 -18.19
CA ALA A 82 -4.70 13.38 -19.35
C ALA A 82 -4.56 11.88 -19.03
N ARG A 83 -3.50 11.50 -18.30
CA ARG A 83 -3.28 10.12 -17.85
C ARG A 83 -4.42 9.64 -16.96
N VAL A 84 -4.75 10.40 -15.91
CA VAL A 84 -5.81 10.04 -14.97
C VAL A 84 -7.15 9.96 -15.66
N ASN A 85 -7.50 10.95 -16.50
CA ASN A 85 -8.77 10.97 -17.22
C ASN A 85 -8.97 9.71 -18.07
N GLY A 86 -7.95 9.34 -18.87
CA GLY A 86 -8.02 8.13 -19.68
C GLY A 86 -8.04 6.84 -18.85
N THR A 87 -7.32 6.82 -17.72
CA THR A 87 -7.35 5.67 -16.81
C THR A 87 -8.76 5.47 -16.23
N LEU A 88 -9.42 6.54 -15.78
CA LEU A 88 -10.79 6.45 -15.26
C LEU A 88 -11.80 6.07 -16.36
N ASP A 89 -11.60 6.52 -17.60
CA ASP A 89 -12.41 6.07 -18.74
C ASP A 89 -12.25 4.57 -18.97
N THR A 90 -11.04 4.03 -18.90
CA THR A 90 -10.81 2.59 -18.95
C THR A 90 -11.52 1.86 -17.80
N LEU A 91 -11.34 2.31 -16.55
CA LEU A 91 -11.94 1.68 -15.37
C LEU A 91 -13.47 1.62 -15.42
N LEU A 92 -14.12 2.65 -15.97
CA LEU A 92 -15.58 2.70 -16.16
C LEU A 92 -16.07 1.70 -17.22
N ASN A 93 -15.25 1.41 -18.23
CA ASN A 93 -15.59 0.54 -19.35
C ASN A 93 -15.19 -0.93 -19.14
N MET A 94 -14.40 -1.23 -18.11
CA MET A 94 -14.01 -2.61 -17.77
C MET A 94 -15.21 -3.43 -17.27
N ASP A 95 -15.15 -4.74 -17.55
CA ASP A 95 -16.07 -5.71 -16.97
C ASP A 95 -15.85 -5.82 -15.46
N ARG A 96 -16.91 -5.59 -14.69
CA ARG A 96 -16.90 -5.60 -13.22
C ARG A 96 -17.96 -6.55 -12.69
N THR A 97 -17.70 -7.12 -11.52
CA THR A 97 -18.68 -7.93 -10.80
C THR A 97 -19.17 -7.11 -9.61
N GLU A 98 -20.41 -6.62 -9.67
CA GLU A 98 -21.01 -5.82 -8.59
C GLU A 98 -20.16 -4.58 -8.23
N GLY A 99 -19.54 -3.99 -9.25
CA GLY A 99 -18.61 -2.86 -9.13
C GLY A 99 -17.17 -3.22 -8.74
N PHE A 100 -16.91 -4.47 -8.32
CA PHE A 100 -15.57 -4.94 -7.98
C PHE A 100 -14.78 -5.39 -9.20
N TYR A 101 -13.46 -5.25 -9.09
CA TYR A 101 -12.50 -5.56 -10.13
C TYR A 101 -11.77 -6.88 -9.85
N TYR A 102 -11.30 -7.52 -10.93
CA TYR A 102 -10.34 -8.61 -10.83
C TYR A 102 -9.00 -8.10 -10.33
N HIS A 103 -8.29 -8.90 -9.53
CA HIS A 103 -6.96 -8.55 -9.04
C HIS A 103 -5.97 -8.33 -10.20
N PHE A 104 -5.90 -9.30 -11.11
CA PHE A 104 -5.04 -9.25 -12.30
C PHE A 104 -5.85 -9.19 -13.59
N VAL A 105 -5.43 -8.31 -14.48
CA VAL A 105 -6.03 -8.10 -15.80
C VAL A 105 -4.96 -8.04 -16.89
N ASP A 106 -5.34 -8.37 -18.11
CA ASP A 106 -4.51 -8.12 -19.29
C ASP A 106 -4.37 -6.60 -19.47
N MET A 107 -3.13 -6.14 -19.55
CA MET A 107 -2.81 -4.71 -19.57
C MET A 107 -3.30 -4.01 -20.84
N ALA A 108 -3.46 -4.73 -21.96
CA ALA A 108 -3.88 -4.15 -23.22
C ALA A 108 -5.41 -4.17 -23.38
N THR A 109 -6.10 -5.18 -22.87
CA THR A 109 -7.55 -5.33 -23.06
C THR A 109 -8.38 -4.96 -21.84
N GLY A 110 -7.80 -4.99 -20.63
CA GLY A 110 -8.55 -4.87 -19.36
C GLY A 110 -9.37 -6.11 -19.00
N GLU A 111 -9.24 -7.20 -19.76
CA GLU A 111 -9.94 -8.45 -19.48
C GLU A 111 -9.26 -9.22 -18.33
N ARG A 112 -10.01 -10.07 -17.63
CA ARG A 112 -9.51 -10.94 -16.56
C ARG A 112 -8.29 -11.74 -17.02
N ALA A 113 -7.17 -11.63 -16.30
CA ALA A 113 -5.99 -12.45 -16.55
C ALA A 113 -6.03 -13.76 -15.75
N TRP A 114 -5.48 -14.82 -16.36
CA TRP A 114 -5.33 -16.15 -15.74
C TRP A 114 -6.64 -16.69 -15.15
N GLN A 115 -6.63 -17.10 -13.88
CA GLN A 115 -7.80 -17.46 -13.08
C GLN A 115 -8.00 -16.48 -11.92
N SER A 116 -7.60 -15.22 -12.12
CA SER A 116 -7.63 -14.19 -11.08
C SER A 116 -9.02 -14.04 -10.46
N GLU A 117 -9.09 -13.92 -9.15
CA GLU A 117 -10.32 -13.60 -8.42
C GLU A 117 -10.75 -12.15 -8.64
N VAL A 118 -12.05 -11.90 -8.44
CA VAL A 118 -12.53 -10.59 -8.02
C VAL A 118 -12.06 -10.39 -6.59
N SER A 119 -11.35 -9.29 -6.32
CA SER A 119 -10.69 -9.06 -5.03
C SER A 119 -11.28 -7.85 -4.31
N SER A 120 -11.68 -8.07 -3.06
CA SER A 120 -12.20 -7.00 -2.20
C SER A 120 -11.13 -5.96 -1.88
N ILE A 121 -9.91 -6.40 -1.54
CA ILE A 121 -8.85 -5.51 -1.10
C ILE A 121 -8.16 -4.78 -2.26
N ASP A 122 -7.95 -5.44 -3.41
CA ASP A 122 -7.35 -4.78 -4.57
C ASP A 122 -8.29 -3.71 -5.15
N THR A 123 -9.60 -4.00 -5.16
CA THR A 123 -10.62 -2.99 -5.50
C THR A 123 -10.57 -1.83 -4.50
N THR A 124 -10.40 -2.12 -3.21
CA THR A 124 -10.31 -1.08 -2.17
C THR A 124 -9.07 -0.19 -2.37
N ILE A 125 -7.90 -0.78 -2.64
CA ILE A 125 -6.67 -0.04 -2.97
C ILE A 125 -6.88 0.84 -4.20
N LEU A 126 -7.53 0.31 -5.24
CA LEU A 126 -7.93 1.10 -6.41
C LEU A 126 -8.80 2.28 -6.00
N MET A 127 -9.83 2.06 -5.18
CA MET A 127 -10.76 3.11 -4.77
C MET A 127 -10.06 4.23 -3.98
N MET A 128 -9.08 3.90 -3.14
CA MET A 128 -8.26 4.94 -2.47
C MET A 128 -7.54 5.83 -3.48
N GLY A 129 -6.98 5.25 -4.54
CA GLY A 129 -6.38 5.99 -5.65
C GLY A 129 -7.37 6.82 -6.45
N VAL A 130 -8.53 6.24 -6.80
CA VAL A 130 -9.61 6.90 -7.55
C VAL A 130 -10.14 8.12 -6.79
N VAL A 131 -10.45 7.96 -5.50
CA VAL A 131 -10.94 9.05 -4.65
C VAL A 131 -9.88 10.16 -4.52
N THR A 132 -8.61 9.79 -4.31
CA THR A 132 -7.52 10.76 -4.20
C THR A 132 -7.33 11.56 -5.50
N ALA A 133 -7.37 10.90 -6.66
CA ALA A 133 -7.32 11.56 -7.96
C ALA A 133 -8.53 12.49 -8.19
N GLY A 134 -9.73 12.04 -7.80
CA GLY A 134 -10.93 12.86 -7.79
C GLY A 134 -10.73 14.17 -7.03
N GLN A 135 -10.32 14.08 -5.76
CA GLN A 135 -10.14 15.24 -4.89
C GLN A 135 -9.07 16.20 -5.42
N TYR A 136 -8.00 15.68 -6.01
CA TYR A 136 -6.90 16.50 -6.51
C TYR A 136 -7.26 17.27 -7.79
N PHE A 137 -7.86 16.60 -8.79
CA PHE A 137 -8.12 17.22 -10.10
C PHE A 137 -9.48 17.93 -10.19
N GLY A 138 -10.46 17.54 -9.37
CA GLY A 138 -11.81 18.10 -9.39
C GLY A 138 -12.56 17.87 -10.72
N GLY A 139 -13.63 18.63 -10.93
CA GLY A 139 -14.35 18.67 -12.22
C GLY A 139 -14.78 17.31 -12.75
N ASP A 140 -14.46 17.03 -14.02
CA ASP A 140 -14.82 15.78 -14.69
C ASP A 140 -14.14 14.55 -14.05
N ILE A 141 -12.93 14.70 -13.51
CA ILE A 141 -12.21 13.62 -12.81
C ILE A 141 -12.94 13.26 -11.52
N GLN A 142 -13.36 14.25 -10.73
CA GLN A 142 -14.17 14.02 -9.53
C GLN A 142 -15.49 13.31 -9.88
N ALA A 143 -16.16 13.72 -10.96
CA ALA A 143 -17.41 13.09 -11.37
C ALA A 143 -17.23 11.61 -11.74
N LYS A 144 -16.18 11.27 -12.49
CA LYS A 144 -15.84 9.87 -12.82
C LYS A 144 -15.43 9.08 -11.59
N ALA A 145 -14.60 9.67 -10.73
CA ALA A 145 -14.16 9.02 -9.49
C ALA A 145 -15.35 8.67 -8.59
N GLN A 146 -16.29 9.60 -8.42
CA GLN A 146 -17.52 9.37 -7.68
C GLN A 146 -18.35 8.25 -8.31
N GLN A 147 -18.54 8.26 -9.64
CA GLN A 147 -19.29 7.21 -10.33
C GLN A 147 -18.67 5.82 -10.10
N ILE A 148 -17.35 5.69 -10.26
CA ILE A 148 -16.66 4.41 -10.07
C ILE A 148 -16.86 3.89 -8.63
N TYR A 149 -16.70 4.77 -7.65
CA TYR A 149 -16.85 4.42 -6.23
C TYR A 149 -18.30 4.07 -5.86
N ASP A 150 -19.28 4.84 -6.35
CA ASP A 150 -20.71 4.64 -6.09
C ASP A 150 -21.24 3.31 -6.65
N GLU A 151 -20.61 2.78 -7.70
CA GLU A 151 -20.98 1.52 -8.33
C GLU A 151 -20.45 0.29 -7.58
N VAL A 152 -19.58 0.45 -6.57
CA VAL A 152 -19.09 -0.66 -5.73
C VAL A 152 -20.16 -1.08 -4.72
N ASN A 153 -20.71 -2.29 -4.91
CA ASN A 153 -21.75 -2.84 -4.05
C ASN A 153 -21.15 -3.54 -2.82
N TRP A 154 -20.64 -2.77 -1.84
CA TRP A 154 -19.92 -3.30 -0.68
C TRP A 154 -20.57 -4.49 0.06
N PRO A 155 -21.90 -4.50 0.32
CA PRO A 155 -22.58 -5.62 0.97
C PRO A 155 -22.47 -6.93 0.21
N TRP A 156 -22.20 -6.92 -1.10
CA TRP A 156 -22.07 -8.14 -1.90
C TRP A 156 -20.85 -8.99 -1.50
N PHE A 157 -19.80 -8.40 -0.94
CA PHE A 157 -18.68 -9.15 -0.37
C PHE A 157 -18.86 -9.49 1.12
N LEU A 158 -19.95 -9.05 1.76
CA LEU A 158 -20.18 -9.30 3.17
C LEU A 158 -20.83 -10.66 3.40
N ASP A 159 -20.19 -11.51 4.19
CA ASP A 159 -20.81 -12.71 4.75
C ASP A 159 -21.68 -12.31 5.95
N GLU A 160 -22.98 -12.09 5.72
CA GLU A 160 -23.94 -11.74 6.78
C GLU A 160 -24.00 -12.78 7.91
N SER A 161 -23.62 -14.05 7.66
CA SER A 161 -23.64 -15.09 8.70
C SER A 161 -22.48 -14.98 9.68
N ARG A 162 -21.38 -14.33 9.26
CA ARG A 162 -20.18 -14.11 10.07
C ARG A 162 -19.93 -12.64 10.40
N ASN A 163 -20.66 -11.72 9.76
CA ASN A 163 -20.37 -10.28 9.74
C ASN A 163 -18.91 -10.00 9.36
N MET A 164 -18.41 -10.68 8.32
CA MET A 164 -17.03 -10.53 7.85
C MET A 164 -17.02 -10.39 6.33
N PHE A 165 -16.14 -9.56 5.80
CA PHE A 165 -15.91 -9.53 4.36
C PHE A 165 -15.22 -10.82 3.91
N TYR A 166 -15.68 -11.38 2.80
CA TYR A 166 -14.89 -12.34 2.03
C TYR A 166 -13.67 -11.65 1.42
N MET A 167 -12.58 -12.40 1.26
CA MET A 167 -11.37 -11.88 0.60
C MET A 167 -11.54 -11.84 -0.92
N ALA A 168 -12.07 -12.93 -1.47
CA ALA A 168 -12.09 -13.19 -2.91
C ALA A 168 -13.44 -13.75 -3.36
N TYR A 169 -13.80 -13.48 -4.61
CA TYR A 169 -14.84 -14.20 -5.34
C TYR A 169 -14.29 -14.73 -6.66
N ARG A 170 -14.50 -16.02 -6.92
CA ARG A 170 -14.09 -16.67 -8.17
C ARG A 170 -15.32 -17.07 -8.99
N PRO A 171 -15.48 -16.56 -10.22
CA PRO A 171 -16.58 -16.96 -11.09
C PRO A 171 -16.65 -18.48 -11.26
N GLY A 172 -17.79 -19.07 -10.89
CA GLY A 172 -18.01 -20.52 -10.94
C GLY A 172 -17.63 -21.29 -9.67
N GLU A 173 -16.83 -20.72 -8.78
CA GLU A 173 -16.41 -21.34 -7.50
C GLU A 173 -17.08 -20.68 -6.28
N GLY A 174 -17.39 -19.38 -6.36
CA GLY A 174 -18.01 -18.62 -5.28
C GLY A 174 -16.99 -17.83 -4.45
N TYR A 175 -17.40 -17.45 -3.24
CA TYR A 175 -16.57 -16.68 -2.32
C TYR A 175 -15.53 -17.53 -1.59
N GLY A 176 -14.42 -16.92 -1.20
CA GLY A 176 -13.36 -17.57 -0.44
C GLY A 176 -12.60 -16.62 0.49
N GLY A 177 -12.10 -17.20 1.60
CA GLY A 177 -11.39 -16.48 2.65
C GLY A 177 -12.28 -15.49 3.41
N HIS A 178 -11.82 -15.04 4.58
CA HIS A 178 -12.48 -14.00 5.35
C HIS A 178 -11.41 -13.10 5.97
N TRP A 179 -11.70 -11.80 6.07
CA TRP A 179 -10.87 -10.86 6.82
C TRP A 179 -11.08 -11.04 8.34
N ASP A 180 -10.66 -12.18 8.88
CA ASP A 180 -10.94 -12.62 10.25
C ASP A 180 -9.85 -12.30 11.28
N PHE A 181 -8.74 -11.72 10.85
CA PHE A 181 -7.62 -11.24 11.67
C PHE A 181 -7.18 -9.86 11.20
N TYR A 182 -6.48 -9.09 12.04
CA TYR A 182 -5.89 -7.83 11.59
C TYR A 182 -4.93 -8.04 10.41
N ALA A 183 -5.12 -7.27 9.35
CA ALA A 183 -4.23 -7.17 8.19
C ALA A 183 -4.41 -5.77 7.55
N GLU A 184 -4.24 -5.63 6.25
CA GLU A 184 -4.28 -4.36 5.52
C GLU A 184 -5.68 -3.72 5.35
N GLN A 185 -6.74 -4.37 5.84
CA GLN A 185 -8.13 -4.09 5.47
C GLN A 185 -8.80 -2.86 6.13
N LEU A 186 -8.11 -2.01 6.89
CA LEU A 186 -8.77 -0.87 7.56
C LEU A 186 -9.45 0.07 6.54
N MET A 187 -8.79 0.37 5.43
CA MET A 187 -9.36 1.18 4.33
C MET A 187 -10.60 0.55 3.69
N LEU A 188 -10.73 -0.78 3.69
CA LEU A 188 -11.91 -1.48 3.18
C LEU A 188 -13.12 -1.11 4.03
N TYR A 189 -12.99 -1.18 5.35
CA TYR A 189 -14.08 -0.80 6.25
C TYR A 189 -14.44 0.67 6.12
N VAL A 190 -13.45 1.58 6.04
CA VAL A 190 -13.71 3.02 5.92
C VAL A 190 -14.45 3.33 4.62
N LEU A 191 -13.98 2.81 3.49
CA LEU A 191 -14.66 3.03 2.20
C LEU A 191 -16.04 2.38 2.16
N ALA A 192 -16.21 1.18 2.69
CA ALA A 192 -17.50 0.49 2.68
C ALA A 192 -18.53 1.18 3.57
N ALA A 193 -18.14 1.62 4.77
CA ALA A 193 -19.03 2.39 5.65
C ALA A 193 -19.32 3.79 5.08
N GLY A 194 -18.35 4.39 4.38
CA GLY A 194 -18.46 5.73 3.78
C GLY A 194 -19.37 5.82 2.55
N SER A 195 -19.75 4.69 1.96
CA SER A 195 -20.57 4.67 0.73
C SER A 195 -21.98 5.21 0.97
N ASP A 196 -22.51 6.00 0.03
CA ASP A 196 -23.88 6.49 0.09
C ASP A 196 -24.86 5.62 -0.72
N THR A 197 -24.36 4.77 -1.61
CA THR A 197 -25.15 3.88 -2.46
C THR A 197 -25.27 2.48 -1.88
N HIS A 198 -24.16 1.95 -1.35
CA HIS A 198 -24.06 0.58 -0.85
C HIS A 198 -23.29 0.53 0.49
N PRO A 199 -23.74 1.24 1.55
CA PRO A 199 -23.05 1.22 2.84
C PRO A 199 -23.12 -0.14 3.55
N ILE A 200 -22.12 -0.39 4.38
CA ILE A 200 -22.22 -1.34 5.50
C ILE A 200 -22.31 -0.58 6.84
N ASP A 201 -22.75 -1.27 7.89
CA ASP A 201 -22.63 -0.76 9.26
C ASP A 201 -21.25 -1.06 9.87
N GLU A 202 -21.03 -0.65 11.12
CA GLU A 202 -19.76 -0.83 11.84
C GLU A 202 -19.46 -2.27 12.28
N THR A 203 -20.46 -3.17 12.23
CA THR A 203 -20.35 -4.52 12.79
C THR A 203 -19.14 -5.29 12.21
N PRO A 204 -18.90 -5.30 10.88
CA PRO A 204 -17.77 -6.05 10.33
C PRO A 204 -16.41 -5.52 10.80
N TYR A 205 -16.29 -4.21 11.01
CA TYR A 205 -15.07 -3.57 11.50
C TYR A 205 -14.72 -3.97 12.95
N TYR A 206 -15.72 -4.28 13.78
CA TYR A 206 -15.51 -4.77 15.15
C TYR A 206 -15.51 -6.31 15.26
N THR A 207 -15.63 -7.03 14.14
CA THR A 207 -15.79 -8.50 14.16
C THR A 207 -14.47 -9.27 13.97
N PHE A 208 -13.48 -8.71 13.26
CA PHE A 208 -12.20 -9.39 13.05
C PHE A 208 -11.39 -9.52 14.35
N ASN A 209 -10.50 -10.50 14.42
CA ASN A 209 -9.70 -10.75 15.62
C ASN A 209 -8.64 -9.65 15.83
N ARG A 210 -8.77 -8.95 16.95
CA ARG A 210 -7.80 -7.95 17.44
C ARG A 210 -6.86 -8.60 18.46
N HIS A 211 -5.94 -9.43 17.97
CA HIS A 211 -5.02 -10.17 18.83
C HIS A 211 -3.86 -9.29 19.29
N TYR A 212 -3.78 -9.04 20.60
CA TYR A 212 -2.70 -8.27 21.19
C TYR A 212 -1.47 -9.16 21.45
N GLY A 213 -0.32 -8.66 21.01
CA GLY A 213 0.99 -9.24 21.28
C GLY A 213 2.01 -8.14 21.54
N LYS A 214 3.24 -8.55 21.85
CA LYS A 214 4.38 -7.64 21.95
C LYS A 214 5.66 -8.40 21.63
N TYR A 215 6.68 -7.66 21.19
CA TYR A 215 8.03 -8.19 21.05
C TYR A 215 8.90 -7.75 22.22
N GLY A 216 9.48 -8.72 22.94
CA GLY A 216 10.34 -8.46 24.10
C GLY A 216 9.66 -7.56 25.17
N ASP A 217 10.37 -6.51 25.55
CA ASP A 217 9.91 -5.49 26.49
C ASP A 217 9.24 -4.28 25.81
N GLY A 218 9.02 -4.35 24.49
CA GLY A 218 8.35 -3.31 23.71
C GLY A 218 6.86 -3.16 24.04
N GLU A 219 6.26 -2.14 23.44
CA GLU A 219 4.83 -1.84 23.59
C GLU A 219 3.95 -2.94 23.00
N GLY A 220 2.76 -3.12 23.60
CA GLY A 220 1.76 -4.06 23.10
C GLY A 220 0.98 -3.48 21.94
N PHE A 221 0.66 -4.30 20.94
CA PHE A 221 -0.10 -3.91 19.76
C PHE A 221 -0.95 -5.07 19.22
N ILE A 222 -2.00 -4.71 18.49
CA ILE A 222 -2.79 -5.64 17.68
C ILE A 222 -1.94 -6.01 16.48
N HIS A 223 -1.56 -7.28 16.37
CA HIS A 223 -0.67 -7.73 15.32
C HIS A 223 -1.38 -8.50 14.22
N SER A 224 -0.77 -8.53 13.04
CA SER A 224 -1.26 -9.29 11.90
C SER A 224 -0.89 -10.77 11.97
N TRP A 225 -1.57 -11.60 11.18
CA TRP A 225 -1.40 -13.04 11.23
C TRP A 225 0.03 -13.50 10.90
N PHE A 226 0.69 -12.89 9.92
CA PHE A 226 2.08 -13.19 9.58
C PHE A 226 3.09 -12.21 10.19
N GLY A 227 2.64 -11.15 10.87
CA GLY A 227 3.53 -10.10 11.37
C GLY A 227 4.23 -9.29 10.26
N SER A 228 3.72 -9.36 9.03
CA SER A 228 4.24 -8.66 7.85
C SER A 228 3.94 -7.17 7.92
N ILE A 229 4.96 -6.31 7.71
CA ILE A 229 4.81 -4.89 8.01
C ILE A 229 3.86 -4.13 7.06
N PHE A 230 3.65 -4.58 5.82
CA PHE A 230 2.73 -3.91 4.88
C PHE A 230 1.28 -3.75 5.42
N THR A 231 0.85 -4.70 6.27
CA THR A 231 -0.49 -4.68 6.89
C THR A 231 -0.73 -3.43 7.75
N TYR A 232 0.34 -2.85 8.32
CA TYR A 232 0.31 -1.63 9.12
C TYR A 232 0.55 -0.36 8.28
N GLN A 233 0.76 -0.51 6.97
CA GLN A 233 1.19 0.59 6.09
C GLN A 233 0.12 0.97 5.09
N PHE A 234 -0.52 0.01 4.41
CA PHE A 234 -1.34 0.30 3.23
C PHE A 234 -2.50 1.25 3.52
N SER A 235 -3.29 0.98 4.56
CA SER A 235 -4.37 1.89 4.95
C SER A 235 -3.84 3.27 5.37
N HIS A 236 -2.67 3.31 6.00
CA HIS A 236 -1.99 4.54 6.39
C HIS A 236 -1.33 5.28 5.23
N ALA A 237 -1.26 4.73 4.02
CA ALA A 237 -0.75 5.48 2.88
C ALA A 237 -1.68 6.64 2.49
N TRP A 238 -2.97 6.49 2.79
CA TRP A 238 -4.02 7.42 2.38
C TRP A 238 -4.83 8.01 3.53
N ILE A 239 -5.11 7.23 4.57
CA ILE A 239 -5.94 7.67 5.69
C ILE A 239 -5.04 8.06 6.87
N ASP A 240 -5.19 9.31 7.31
CA ASP A 240 -4.48 9.80 8.48
C ASP A 240 -5.22 9.40 9.76
N PHE A 241 -4.74 8.33 10.39
CA PHE A 241 -5.27 7.82 11.66
C PHE A 241 -4.63 8.46 12.90
N ARG A 242 -3.68 9.41 12.78
CA ARG A 242 -2.88 9.93 13.92
C ARG A 242 -3.77 10.41 15.06
N GLU A 243 -4.82 11.15 14.72
CA GLU A 243 -5.72 11.79 15.70
C GLU A 243 -6.94 10.93 16.05
N TYR A 244 -7.11 9.74 15.46
CA TYR A 244 -8.34 8.97 15.57
C TYR A 244 -8.23 7.80 16.56
N ARG A 245 -9.31 7.60 17.33
CA ARG A 245 -9.57 6.38 18.09
C ARG A 245 -10.93 5.81 17.74
N ASP A 246 -11.01 4.48 17.73
CA ASP A 246 -12.28 3.79 17.59
C ASP A 246 -12.99 3.57 18.95
N THR A 247 -14.16 2.94 18.95
CA THR A 247 -14.96 2.76 20.17
C THR A 247 -14.32 1.81 21.19
N GLU A 248 -13.34 1.00 20.79
CA GLU A 248 -12.53 0.17 21.67
C GLU A 248 -11.26 0.89 22.14
N SER A 249 -11.16 2.19 21.89
CA SER A 249 -10.03 3.06 22.24
C SER A 249 -8.72 2.74 21.50
N VAL A 250 -8.78 2.01 20.38
CA VAL A 250 -7.61 1.71 19.55
C VAL A 250 -7.27 2.94 18.71
N ASN A 251 -6.04 3.41 18.82
CA ASN A 251 -5.44 4.35 17.86
C ASN A 251 -4.58 3.54 16.89
N TRP A 252 -5.01 3.43 15.62
CA TRP A 252 -4.31 2.60 14.64
C TRP A 252 -2.94 3.14 14.25
N PHE A 253 -2.72 4.46 14.32
CA PHE A 253 -1.38 5.01 14.10
C PHE A 253 -0.41 4.60 15.20
N ALA A 254 -0.82 4.69 16.46
CA ALA A 254 -0.03 4.21 17.60
C ALA A 254 0.22 2.70 17.52
N ASN A 255 -0.77 1.92 17.07
CA ASN A 255 -0.62 0.49 16.82
C ASN A 255 0.47 0.20 15.78
N SER A 256 0.47 0.93 14.66
CA SER A 256 1.46 0.80 13.60
C SER A 256 2.85 1.27 14.02
N VAL A 257 2.95 2.30 14.87
CA VAL A 257 4.22 2.71 15.51
C VAL A 257 4.81 1.59 16.36
N ALA A 258 3.99 0.97 17.23
CA ALA A 258 4.43 -0.15 18.05
C ALA A 258 4.84 -1.36 17.20
N ALA A 259 4.10 -1.66 16.14
CA ALA A 259 4.43 -2.76 15.23
C ALA A 259 5.74 -2.52 14.44
N SER A 260 5.95 -1.30 13.92
CA SER A 260 7.20 -0.94 13.26
C SER A 260 8.38 -0.97 14.21
N GLN A 261 8.22 -0.48 15.44
CA GLN A 261 9.28 -0.54 16.46
C GLN A 261 9.60 -1.99 16.84
N ALA A 262 8.60 -2.87 16.95
CA ALA A 262 8.83 -4.29 17.20
C ALA A 262 9.66 -4.96 16.09
N GLN A 263 9.46 -4.59 14.82
CA GLN A 263 10.31 -5.08 13.73
C GLN A 263 11.75 -4.56 13.79
N VAL A 264 11.94 -3.29 14.15
CA VAL A 264 13.28 -2.72 14.38
C VAL A 264 13.99 -3.46 15.50
N ASP A 265 13.32 -3.64 16.64
CA ASP A 265 13.85 -4.33 17.81
C ASP A 265 14.17 -5.80 17.48
N PHE A 266 13.32 -6.46 16.69
CA PHE A 266 13.56 -7.81 16.21
C PHE A 266 14.83 -7.90 15.35
N ALA A 267 15.02 -6.97 14.41
CA ALA A 267 16.20 -6.95 13.57
C ALA A 267 17.47 -6.70 14.40
N ILE A 268 17.43 -5.78 15.37
CA ILE A 268 18.56 -5.49 16.27
C ILE A 268 18.92 -6.74 17.12
N ALA A 269 17.91 -7.41 17.68
CA ALA A 269 18.12 -8.57 18.54
C ALA A 269 18.71 -9.78 17.80
N ASN A 270 18.61 -9.82 16.47
CA ASN A 270 19.08 -10.92 15.63
C ASN A 270 20.26 -10.53 14.73
N ASP A 271 20.95 -9.42 15.00
CA ASP A 271 22.12 -8.94 14.24
C ASP A 271 23.23 -10.00 14.11
N GLU A 272 23.47 -10.81 15.16
CA GLU A 272 24.47 -11.88 15.12
C GLU A 272 24.01 -13.15 14.36
N MET A 273 22.71 -13.29 14.07
CA MET A 273 22.14 -14.48 13.43
C MET A 273 22.12 -14.38 11.90
N TYR A 274 22.02 -13.16 11.38
CA TYR A 274 21.65 -12.87 10.02
C TYR A 274 22.70 -11.99 9.34
N THR A 275 22.87 -12.15 8.03
CA THR A 275 23.84 -11.33 7.27
C THR A 275 23.16 -10.08 6.71
N THR A 276 21.87 -10.18 6.41
CA THR A 276 21.07 -9.11 5.79
C THR A 276 20.27 -8.36 6.83
N LEU A 277 19.43 -9.08 7.59
CA LEU A 277 18.55 -8.53 8.61
C LEU A 277 19.38 -8.08 9.82
N GLY A 278 19.20 -6.83 10.24
CA GLY A 278 19.98 -6.25 11.33
C GLY A 278 19.59 -4.80 11.64
N PRO A 279 20.37 -4.10 12.47
CA PRO A 279 20.06 -2.74 12.95
C PRO A 279 19.92 -1.71 11.82
N ASN A 280 20.56 -1.95 10.67
CA ASN A 280 20.55 -1.07 9.50
C ASN A 280 19.76 -1.64 8.32
N ALA A 281 19.09 -2.77 8.48
CA ALA A 281 18.35 -3.43 7.40
C ALA A 281 17.23 -4.26 8.02
N TRP A 282 16.02 -3.71 8.00
CA TRP A 282 14.83 -4.29 8.63
C TRP A 282 13.60 -4.10 7.73
N GLY A 283 12.42 -4.50 8.16
CA GLY A 283 11.19 -4.35 7.37
C GLY A 283 10.81 -5.65 6.66
N LEU A 284 10.58 -6.70 7.43
CA LEU A 284 10.10 -7.98 6.94
C LEU A 284 8.64 -7.84 6.49
N THR A 285 8.42 -8.01 5.20
CA THR A 285 7.11 -7.91 4.54
C THR A 285 7.04 -8.88 3.38
N ALA A 286 5.82 -9.20 2.95
CA ALA A 286 5.57 -9.99 1.75
C ALA A 286 6.31 -9.37 0.55
N SER A 287 7.15 -10.17 -0.12
CA SER A 287 8.02 -9.75 -1.21
C SER A 287 8.50 -10.96 -2.01
N ASP A 288 9.29 -10.73 -3.05
CA ASP A 288 10.17 -11.77 -3.60
C ASP A 288 11.22 -12.23 -2.59
N GLY A 289 11.63 -13.48 -2.72
CA GLY A 289 12.81 -14.05 -2.07
C GLY A 289 13.53 -15.04 -3.00
N PRO A 290 14.61 -15.68 -2.52
CA PRO A 290 15.42 -16.62 -3.33
C PRO A 290 14.61 -17.76 -3.98
N ASP A 291 13.56 -18.23 -3.31
CA ASP A 291 12.65 -19.28 -3.78
C ASP A 291 11.37 -18.75 -4.48
N GLY A 292 11.34 -17.47 -4.84
CA GLY A 292 10.18 -16.77 -5.39
C GLY A 292 9.38 -15.99 -4.34
N TYR A 293 8.20 -15.50 -4.75
CA TYR A 293 7.35 -14.66 -3.91
C TYR A 293 6.84 -15.38 -2.65
N ASN A 294 6.91 -14.72 -1.49
CA ASN A 294 6.44 -15.27 -0.24
C ASN A 294 5.65 -14.26 0.60
N GLY A 295 4.34 -14.50 0.73
CA GLY A 295 3.44 -13.67 1.53
C GLY A 295 3.58 -13.82 3.06
N LEU A 296 4.42 -14.74 3.53
CA LEU A 296 4.58 -15.05 4.96
C LEU A 296 5.72 -14.27 5.62
N TYR A 297 6.51 -13.53 4.84
CA TYR A 297 7.63 -12.76 5.39
C TYR A 297 7.13 -11.72 6.39
N GLY A 298 7.62 -11.82 7.63
CA GLY A 298 7.18 -11.01 8.74
C GLY A 298 7.97 -11.29 10.01
N ALA A 299 7.68 -10.54 11.07
CA ALA A 299 8.38 -10.66 12.35
C ALA A 299 7.40 -11.01 13.49
N PRO A 300 7.90 -11.58 14.60
CA PRO A 300 7.13 -11.67 15.84
C PRO A 300 6.53 -10.33 16.30
N PRO A 301 5.35 -10.36 16.95
CA PRO A 301 4.43 -11.48 17.14
C PRO A 301 3.66 -11.85 15.86
N SER A 302 3.35 -13.14 15.68
CA SER A 302 2.50 -13.62 14.58
C SER A 302 1.60 -14.80 14.98
N GLY A 303 0.47 -14.99 14.29
CA GLY A 303 -0.48 -16.07 14.60
C GLY A 303 -0.96 -16.08 16.06
N PHE A 304 -1.40 -17.23 16.56
CA PHE A 304 -1.76 -17.37 17.98
C PHE A 304 -0.59 -17.81 18.87
N ASP A 305 0.49 -18.30 18.27
CA ASP A 305 1.60 -18.98 18.96
C ASP A 305 2.98 -18.50 18.52
N ASN A 306 3.05 -17.41 17.75
CA ASN A 306 4.27 -16.82 17.20
C ASN A 306 5.02 -17.70 16.18
N ASN A 307 4.33 -18.62 15.49
CA ASN A 307 4.96 -19.51 14.49
C ASN A 307 4.41 -19.34 13.07
N SER A 308 3.60 -18.32 12.80
CA SER A 308 2.97 -18.13 11.48
C SER A 308 3.87 -17.41 10.48
N HIS A 309 4.94 -16.75 10.92
CA HIS A 309 5.80 -15.94 10.05
C HIS A 309 6.94 -16.75 9.43
N LYS A 310 7.49 -16.28 8.30
CA LYS A 310 8.73 -16.78 7.71
C LYS A 310 9.83 -15.74 7.86
N ILE A 311 11.03 -16.18 8.24
CA ILE A 311 12.25 -15.38 8.23
C ILE A 311 13.36 -16.25 7.65
N ASP A 312 13.95 -15.83 6.53
CA ASP A 312 15.08 -16.51 5.88
C ASP A 312 16.22 -15.54 5.54
N ASP A 313 16.29 -14.41 6.25
CA ASP A 313 17.22 -13.30 6.00
C ASP A 313 16.89 -12.43 4.77
N THR A 314 15.76 -12.66 4.09
CA THR A 314 15.33 -11.78 3.00
C THR A 314 14.73 -10.48 3.56
N VAL A 315 15.23 -9.33 3.09
CA VAL A 315 14.75 -8.00 3.47
C VAL A 315 14.23 -7.25 2.24
N ALA A 316 13.04 -6.67 2.36
CA ALA A 316 12.43 -5.83 1.34
C ALA A 316 12.51 -4.34 1.74
N PRO A 317 13.16 -3.47 0.95
CA PRO A 317 13.28 -2.05 1.27
C PRO A 317 11.94 -1.35 1.53
N ALA A 318 10.88 -1.77 0.83
CA ALA A 318 9.53 -1.23 1.01
C ALA A 318 9.00 -1.38 2.44
N GLY A 319 9.45 -2.39 3.21
CA GLY A 319 9.05 -2.59 4.59
C GLY A 319 9.52 -1.46 5.52
N ALA A 320 10.80 -1.08 5.46
CA ALA A 320 11.32 0.03 6.27
C ALA A 320 10.85 1.39 5.72
N ILE A 321 10.85 1.56 4.39
CA ILE A 321 10.47 2.83 3.73
C ILE A 321 8.99 3.13 3.96
N GLY A 322 8.11 2.13 3.81
CA GLY A 322 6.69 2.24 4.11
C GLY A 322 6.39 2.52 5.58
N SER A 323 7.37 2.40 6.48
CA SER A 323 7.23 2.70 7.91
C SER A 323 7.84 4.04 8.33
N ILE A 324 8.28 4.88 7.37
CA ILE A 324 9.04 6.10 7.67
C ILE A 324 8.28 7.11 8.55
N ILE A 325 6.95 7.19 8.45
CA ILE A 325 6.16 8.09 9.28
C ILE A 325 5.99 7.57 10.72
N PHE A 326 6.23 6.27 10.95
CA PHE A 326 6.08 5.61 12.23
C PHE A 326 7.38 5.62 13.04
N VAL A 327 8.50 5.27 12.39
CA VAL A 327 9.83 5.15 13.00
C VAL A 327 10.90 5.84 12.12
N PRO A 328 10.84 7.18 11.97
CA PRO A 328 11.60 7.90 10.94
C PRO A 328 13.11 7.71 11.04
N GLU A 329 13.69 7.72 12.24
CA GLU A 329 15.15 7.56 12.37
C GLU A 329 15.63 6.17 11.95
N ALA A 330 14.89 5.11 12.32
CA ALA A 330 15.22 3.74 11.94
C ALA A 330 15.03 3.50 10.43
N ALA A 331 13.96 4.05 9.85
CA ALA A 331 13.71 3.97 8.41
C ALA A 331 14.79 4.71 7.61
N LYS A 332 15.17 5.93 8.02
CA LYS A 332 16.24 6.70 7.36
C LYS A 332 17.59 5.99 7.41
N THR A 333 17.95 5.40 8.55
CA THR A 333 19.16 4.57 8.68
C THR A 333 19.13 3.39 7.72
N ALA A 334 17.99 2.69 7.63
CA ALA A 334 17.84 1.57 6.70
C ALA A 334 17.97 2.01 5.23
N MET A 335 17.34 3.13 4.85
CA MET A 335 17.46 3.70 3.50
C MET A 335 18.91 4.04 3.12
N LEU A 336 19.67 4.65 4.03
CA LEU A 336 21.09 4.94 3.79
C LEU A 336 21.90 3.66 3.57
N ASN A 337 21.59 2.60 4.32
CA ASN A 337 22.23 1.30 4.15
C ASN A 337 21.85 0.66 2.80
N TYR A 338 20.56 0.61 2.44
CA TYR A 338 20.12 0.10 1.14
C TYR A 338 20.78 0.85 -0.01
N TYR A 339 20.88 2.17 0.09
CA TYR A 339 21.54 3.01 -0.92
C TYR A 339 23.04 2.75 -1.03
N SER A 340 23.69 2.27 0.03
CA SER A 340 25.11 1.89 -0.04
C SER A 340 25.37 0.59 -0.81
N ILE A 341 24.32 -0.21 -1.07
CA ILE A 341 24.41 -1.50 -1.76
C ILE A 341 24.09 -1.29 -3.24
N GLU A 342 25.12 -1.17 -4.08
CA GLU A 342 24.98 -0.90 -5.52
C GLU A 342 24.07 -1.92 -6.25
N ALA A 343 24.15 -3.20 -5.89
CA ALA A 343 23.35 -4.26 -6.49
C ALA A 343 21.84 -4.17 -6.16
N LEU A 344 21.46 -3.42 -5.13
CA LEU A 344 20.07 -3.19 -4.75
C LEU A 344 19.47 -1.99 -5.49
N GLN A 345 20.28 -1.17 -6.16
CA GLN A 345 19.83 -0.02 -6.93
C GLN A 345 19.36 -0.45 -8.33
N GLY A 346 18.16 -0.02 -8.71
CA GLY A 346 17.54 -0.31 -10.00
C GLY A 346 17.05 0.94 -10.73
N THR A 347 16.44 0.71 -11.90
CA THR A 347 15.84 1.77 -12.74
C THR A 347 14.68 2.49 -12.03
N TYR A 348 13.96 1.77 -11.18
CA TYR A 348 12.78 2.26 -10.46
C TYR A 348 13.03 2.41 -8.96
N GLY A 349 14.23 2.84 -8.59
CA GLY A 349 14.66 2.90 -7.19
C GLY A 349 15.20 1.55 -6.73
N PHE A 350 15.03 1.21 -5.45
CA PHE A 350 15.49 -0.08 -4.92
C PHE A 350 14.77 -1.28 -5.56
N LEU A 351 15.46 -2.40 -5.73
CA LEU A 351 14.83 -3.67 -6.13
C LEU A 351 13.91 -4.19 -5.01
N ASP A 352 13.03 -5.14 -5.34
CA ASP A 352 11.97 -5.63 -4.45
C ASP A 352 12.49 -6.12 -3.09
N ALA A 353 13.53 -6.95 -3.12
CA ALA A 353 14.16 -7.52 -1.93
C ALA A 353 15.59 -7.98 -2.21
N TYR A 354 16.31 -8.34 -1.15
CA TYR A 354 17.64 -8.92 -1.22
C TYR A 354 17.92 -9.84 -0.02
N ASN A 355 18.87 -10.76 -0.21
CA ASN A 355 19.32 -11.72 0.78
C ASN A 355 20.82 -11.96 0.61
N LEU A 356 21.64 -11.36 1.47
CA LEU A 356 23.09 -11.47 1.45
C LEU A 356 23.60 -12.83 1.91
N SER A 357 22.84 -13.57 2.72
CA SER A 357 23.19 -14.94 3.12
C SER A 357 23.15 -15.91 1.93
N GLU A 358 22.31 -15.63 0.93
CA GLU A 358 22.20 -16.41 -0.31
C GLU A 358 22.83 -15.72 -1.54
N GLU A 359 23.52 -14.59 -1.35
CA GLU A 359 24.07 -13.76 -2.44
C GLU A 359 23.01 -13.39 -3.51
N TRP A 360 21.78 -13.16 -3.07
CA TRP A 360 20.62 -12.98 -3.93
C TRP A 360 20.06 -11.55 -3.86
N PHE A 361 19.63 -11.05 -5.02
CA PHE A 361 18.91 -9.79 -5.19
C PHE A 361 17.73 -10.03 -6.12
N ALA A 362 16.58 -9.43 -5.83
CA ALA A 362 15.41 -9.53 -6.68
C ALA A 362 15.74 -9.07 -8.12
N SER A 363 15.18 -9.74 -9.12
CA SER A 363 15.42 -9.38 -10.52
C SER A 363 14.41 -8.35 -11.06
N ASP A 364 13.46 -7.94 -10.24
CA ASP A 364 12.38 -7.04 -10.63
C ASP A 364 11.92 -6.14 -9.46
N VAL A 365 10.90 -5.31 -9.72
CA VAL A 365 10.18 -4.50 -8.72
C VAL A 365 8.68 -4.78 -8.80
N ILE A 366 7.99 -4.72 -7.66
CA ILE A 366 6.53 -4.88 -7.56
C ILE A 366 5.84 -3.51 -7.37
N GLY A 367 4.71 -3.32 -8.04
CA GLY A 367 3.97 -2.06 -8.04
C GLY A 367 3.43 -1.64 -6.67
N ILE A 368 2.94 -2.58 -5.85
CA ILE A 368 2.47 -2.26 -4.49
C ILE A 368 3.60 -1.83 -3.56
N ASP A 369 4.80 -2.41 -3.72
CA ASP A 369 6.00 -2.09 -2.94
C ASP A 369 6.58 -0.72 -3.32
N LYS A 370 6.56 -0.40 -4.62
CA LYS A 370 6.87 0.94 -5.13
C LYS A 370 5.84 1.97 -4.68
N GLY A 371 4.57 1.58 -4.68
CA GLY A 371 3.45 2.42 -4.29
C GLY A 371 3.55 2.85 -2.85
N ILE A 372 3.68 1.88 -1.94
CA ILE A 372 3.78 2.20 -0.51
C ILE A 372 5.01 3.05 -0.20
N SER A 373 6.15 2.77 -0.86
CA SER A 373 7.37 3.56 -0.71
C SER A 373 7.15 5.02 -1.11
N LEU A 374 6.56 5.27 -2.29
CA LEU A 374 6.32 6.62 -2.80
C LEU A 374 5.35 7.41 -1.91
N LEU A 375 4.20 6.81 -1.58
CA LEU A 375 3.13 7.49 -0.85
C LEU A 375 3.57 7.83 0.58
N MET A 376 4.23 6.91 1.28
CA MET A 376 4.68 7.13 2.65
C MET A 376 5.81 8.16 2.72
N LEU A 377 6.71 8.19 1.72
CA LEU A 377 7.72 9.24 1.60
C LEU A 377 7.09 10.62 1.31
N ALA A 378 6.04 10.67 0.47
CA ALA A 378 5.32 11.92 0.22
C ALA A 378 4.62 12.44 1.49
N ASN A 379 3.99 11.56 2.28
CA ASN A 379 3.42 11.95 3.57
C ASN A 379 4.49 12.37 4.58
N TYR A 380 5.61 11.66 4.66
CA TYR A 380 6.73 12.07 5.51
C TYR A 380 7.27 13.46 5.16
N GLN A 381 7.32 13.82 3.87
CA GLN A 381 7.81 15.13 3.44
C GLN A 381 6.82 16.27 3.71
N SER A 382 5.53 16.04 3.53
CA SER A 382 4.54 17.15 3.54
C SER A 382 3.10 16.79 3.90
N ASP A 383 2.82 15.55 4.31
CA ASP A 383 1.45 15.02 4.50
C ASP A 383 0.56 15.18 3.25
N MET A 384 1.15 15.25 2.05
CA MET A 384 0.42 15.60 0.83
C MET A 384 -0.72 14.63 0.53
N VAL A 385 -0.49 13.32 0.61
CA VAL A 385 -1.52 12.32 0.29
C VAL A 385 -2.65 12.44 1.31
N TYR A 386 -2.33 12.57 2.60
CA TYR A 386 -3.32 12.82 3.65
C TYR A 386 -4.15 14.08 3.40
N GLN A 387 -3.52 15.21 3.05
CA GLN A 387 -4.24 16.47 2.80
C GLN A 387 -5.24 16.33 1.64
N ILE A 388 -4.90 15.57 0.61
CA ILE A 388 -5.80 15.33 -0.52
C ILE A 388 -6.91 14.36 -0.12
N THR A 389 -6.55 13.15 0.33
CA THR A 389 -7.53 12.08 0.58
C THR A 389 -8.48 12.43 1.72
N MET A 390 -7.99 13.01 2.83
CA MET A 390 -8.81 13.35 4.00
C MET A 390 -9.75 14.54 3.77
N SER A 391 -9.68 15.20 2.60
CA SER A 391 -10.66 16.19 2.17
C SER A 391 -11.93 15.56 1.58
N ASN A 392 -11.94 14.25 1.33
CA ASN A 392 -13.08 13.54 0.76
C ASN A 392 -14.16 13.25 1.81
N GLU A 393 -15.41 13.62 1.51
CA GLU A 393 -16.53 13.46 2.44
C GLU A 393 -16.85 12.00 2.73
N GLN A 394 -16.71 11.08 1.77
CA GLN A 394 -17.00 9.66 1.99
C GLN A 394 -15.98 9.01 2.93
N ILE A 395 -14.71 9.40 2.87
CA ILE A 395 -13.69 8.97 3.86
C ILE A 395 -14.07 9.46 5.25
N LEU A 396 -14.41 10.75 5.41
CA LEU A 396 -14.79 11.32 6.71
C LEU A 396 -16.08 10.69 7.25
N ASN A 397 -17.06 10.44 6.38
CA ASN A 397 -18.29 9.73 6.72
C ASN A 397 -18.00 8.30 7.15
N GLY A 398 -17.13 7.60 6.45
CA GLY A 398 -16.70 6.24 6.79
C GLY A 398 -16.07 6.17 8.18
N LEU A 399 -15.10 7.04 8.47
CA LEU A 399 -14.48 7.14 9.80
C LEU A 399 -15.55 7.38 10.88
N SER A 400 -16.43 8.37 10.67
CA SER A 400 -17.51 8.71 11.60
C SER A 400 -18.48 7.54 11.83
N ARG A 401 -18.92 6.86 10.75
CA ARG A 401 -19.86 5.74 10.81
C ARG A 401 -19.27 4.48 11.44
N LEU A 402 -17.94 4.34 11.46
CA LEU A 402 -17.23 3.29 12.19
C LEU A 402 -16.92 3.67 13.65
N GLY A 403 -17.30 4.87 14.10
CA GLY A 403 -16.98 5.36 15.44
C GLY A 403 -15.51 5.75 15.62
N LEU A 404 -14.76 5.99 14.53
CA LEU A 404 -13.42 6.57 14.58
C LEU A 404 -13.56 8.08 14.81
N THR A 405 -13.31 8.52 16.04
CA THR A 405 -13.43 9.93 16.46
C THR A 405 -12.08 10.54 16.77
N LYS A 406 -11.93 11.84 16.52
CA LYS A 406 -10.71 12.58 16.88
C LYS A 406 -10.58 12.74 18.40
N GLU A 407 -9.35 12.64 18.91
CA GLU A 407 -9.05 13.03 20.29
C GLU A 407 -9.34 14.54 20.49
N GLU A 408 -10.05 14.89 21.56
CA GLU A 408 -10.31 16.30 21.97
C GLU A 408 -9.09 16.96 22.63
#